data_AF-A0A2W7SGU3-F1
#
_entry.id   AF-A0A2W7SGU3-F1
#
_cell.length_a   1.000
_cell.length_b   1.000
_cell.length_c   1.000
_cell.angle_alpha   90.00
_cell.angle_beta   90.00
_cell.angle_gamma   90.00
#
_symmetry.space_group_name_H-M   'P 1'
#
loop_
_entity.id
_entity.type
_entity.pdbx_description
1 polymer ?
#
loop_
_entity_poly.entity_id
_entity_poly.type
_entity_poly.pdbx_seq_one_letter_code
_entity_poly.pdbx_strand_id
1 'polypeptide(L)' 'MSDKDFAKLMEIAKESIEAAKTMTKTEAIASLYRSGIVTKKGEFNRHYKKLKDFSKEKKNSTIN' A
#
# COMPACT_ATOMS: atom_id res chain seq x y z
N MET A 1 14.45 -2.96 20.60
CA MET A 1 13.31 -3.76 20.12
C MET A 1 13.68 -5.20 20.32
N SER A 2 12.90 -5.96 21.08
CA SER A 2 13.20 -7.35 21.40
C SER A 2 12.69 -8.29 20.31
N ASP A 3 13.16 -9.53 20.28
CA ASP A 3 12.67 -10.56 19.36
C ASP A 3 11.16 -10.80 19.52
N LYS A 4 10.63 -10.61 20.74
CA LYS A 4 9.19 -10.68 21.01
C LYS A 4 8.42 -9.53 20.36
N ASP A 5 8.99 -8.33 20.38
CA ASP A 5 8.38 -7.17 19.72
C ASP A 5 8.38 -7.33 18.20
N PHE A 6 9.44 -7.91 17.63
CA PHE A 6 9.51 -8.19 16.20
C PHE A 6 8.49 -9.26 15.78
N ALA A 7 8.36 -10.33 16.56
CA ALA A 7 7.34 -11.35 16.33
C ALA A 7 5.92 -10.77 16.37
N LYS A 8 5.64 -9.90 17.34
CA LYS A 8 4.36 -9.17 17.46
C LYS A 8 4.08 -8.31 16.23
N LEU A 9 5.09 -7.61 15.72
CA LEU A 9 4.93 -6.78 14.51
C LEU A 9 4.69 -7.62 13.25
N MET A 10 5.33 -8.78 13.12
CA MET A 10 5.06 -9.70 12.02
C MET A 10 3.64 -10.25 12.06
N GLU A 11 3.12 -10.57 13.25
CA GLU A 11 1.75 -11.04 13.45
C GLU A 11 0.75 -9.96 13.00
N ILE A 12 0.89 -8.74 13.50
CA ILE A 12 0.06 -7.58 13.12
C ILE A 12 0.13 -7.32 11.60
N ALA A 13 1.32 -7.45 11.00
CA ALA A 13 1.48 -7.27 9.57
C ALA A 13 0.72 -8.34 8.76
N LYS A 14 0.75 -9.61 9.19
CA LYS A 14 0.01 -10.69 8.53
C LYS A 14 -1.50 -10.45 8.59
N GLU A 15 -2.02 -10.11 9.77
CA GLU A 15 -3.43 -9.78 9.94
C GLU A 15 -3.85 -8.60 9.06
N SER A 16 -3.01 -7.57 8.98
CA SER A 16 -3.25 -6.39 8.14
C SER A 16 -3.28 -6.73 6.65
N ILE A 17 -2.44 -7.68 6.19
CA ILE A 17 -2.44 -8.15 4.80
C ILE A 17 -3.73 -8.91 4.49
N GLU A 18 -4.19 -9.79 5.37
CA GLU A 18 -5.45 -10.51 5.16
C GLU A 18 -6.64 -9.56 5.14
N ALA A 19 -6.68 -8.56 6.03
CA ALA A 19 -7.69 -7.52 6.00
C ALA A 19 -7.64 -6.69 4.71
N ALA A 20 -6.45 -6.41 4.18
CA ALA A 20 -6.30 -5.66 2.92
C ALA A 20 -6.85 -6.41 1.70
N LYS A 21 -6.92 -7.75 1.72
CA LYS A 21 -7.48 -8.54 0.60
C LYS A 21 -8.99 -8.37 0.45
N THR A 22 -9.69 -8.11 1.54
CA THR A 22 -11.15 -7.93 1.55
C THR A 22 -11.58 -6.47 1.45
N MET A 23 -10.63 -5.53 1.47
CA MET A 23 -10.91 -4.10 1.30
C MET A 23 -11.52 -3.80 -0.06
N THR A 24 -12.54 -2.97 -0.06
CA THR A 24 -13.06 -2.37 -1.29
C THR A 24 -12.03 -1.40 -1.87
N LYS A 25 -12.14 -1.12 -3.17
CA LYS A 25 -11.27 -0.16 -3.88
C LYS A 25 -11.24 1.21 -3.19
N THR A 26 -12.38 1.67 -2.67
CA THR A 26 -12.50 2.96 -1.99
C THR A 26 -11.75 2.97 -0.66
N GLU A 27 -11.87 1.91 0.12
CA GLU A 27 -11.18 1.77 1.41
C GLU A 27 -9.67 1.66 1.23
N ALA A 28 -9.23 0.93 0.20
CA ALA A 28 -7.82 0.82 -0.17
C ALA A 28 -7.24 2.20 -0.54
N ILE A 29 -7.94 2.98 -1.37
CA ILE A 29 -7.48 4.34 -1.72
C ILE A 29 -7.44 5.24 -0.48
N ALA A 30 -8.43 5.16 0.40
CA ALA A 30 -8.47 5.94 1.64
C ALA A 30 -7.34 5.55 2.61
N SER A 31 -6.93 4.27 2.67
CA SER A 31 -5.79 3.83 3.50
C SER A 31 -4.47 4.33 2.94
N LEU A 32 -4.29 4.31 1.62
CA LEU A 32 -3.12 4.86 0.95
C LEU A 32 -3.00 6.38 1.16
N TYR A 33 -4.12 7.09 1.18
CA TYR A 33 -4.14 8.52 1.46
C TYR A 33 -3.79 8.83 2.93
N ARG A 34 -4.40 8.09 3.87
CA ARG A 34 -4.12 8.22 5.31
C ARG A 34 -2.67 7.91 5.68
N SER A 35 -2.05 6.94 5.01
CA SER A 35 -0.64 6.60 5.20
C SER A 35 0.33 7.57 4.52
N GLY A 36 -0.15 8.58 3.79
CA GLY A 36 0.68 9.57 3.10
C GLY A 36 1.41 9.03 1.87
N ILE A 37 1.06 7.82 1.42
CA ILE A 37 1.62 7.19 0.22
C ILE A 37 1.10 7.88 -1.04
N VAL A 38 -0.19 8.21 -1.07
CA VAL A 38 -0.81 8.97 -2.18
C VAL A 38 -1.35 10.31 -1.70
N THR A 39 -1.40 11.26 -2.62
CA THR A 39 -1.94 12.61 -2.41
C THR A 39 -3.46 12.65 -2.61
N LYS A 40 -4.09 13.80 -2.31
CA LYS A 40 -5.53 14.02 -2.56
C LYS A 40 -5.92 13.81 -4.03
N LYS A 41 -4.96 13.96 -4.94
CA LYS A 41 -5.14 13.77 -6.39
C LYS A 41 -4.92 12.32 -6.84
N GLY A 42 -4.69 11.38 -5.91
CA GLY A 42 -4.41 9.97 -6.22
C GLY A 42 -3.00 9.74 -6.78
N GLU A 43 -2.13 10.75 -6.74
CA GLU A 43 -0.74 10.62 -7.18
C GLU A 43 0.16 10.15 -6.04
N PHE A 44 1.11 9.26 -6.32
CA PHE A 44 2.10 8.82 -5.33
C PHE A 44 3.01 9.95 -4.88
N ASN A 45 3.33 9.96 -3.59
CA ASN A 45 4.28 10.88 -3.00
C ASN A 45 5.70 10.65 -3.56
N ARG A 46 6.47 11.73 -3.73
CA ARG A 46 7.85 11.73 -4.25
C ARG A 46 8.77 10.78 -3.47
N HIS A 47 8.51 10.57 -2.18
CA HIS A 47 9.28 9.65 -1.34
C HIS A 47 9.11 8.18 -1.72
N TYR A 48 8.05 7.81 -2.45
CA TYR A 48 7.77 6.45 -2.89
C TYR A 48 7.90 6.30 -4.41
N LYS A 49 9.01 6.80 -4.99
CA LYS A 49 9.30 6.74 -6.45
C LYS A 49 9.12 5.36 -7.07
N LYS A 50 9.59 4.29 -6.40
CA LYS A 50 9.47 2.92 -6.90
C LYS A 50 8.02 2.48 -7.11
N LEU A 51 7.08 2.95 -6.29
CA LEU A 51 5.65 2.67 -6.47
C LEU A 51 5.05 3.44 -7.65
N LYS A 52 5.56 4.66 -7.91
CA LYS A 52 5.17 5.47 -9.08
C LYS A 52 5.54 4.79 -10.39
N ASP A 53 6.72 4.16 -10.46
CA ASP A 53 7.17 3.45 -11.65
C ASP A 53 6.35 2.17 -11.88
N PHE A 54 6.08 1.40 -10.82
CA PHE A 54 5.22 0.21 -10.87
C PHE A 54 3.80 0.52 -11.37
N SER A 55 3.23 1.66 -10.96
CA SER A 55 1.92 2.11 -11.42
C SER A 55 1.90 2.45 -12.92
N LYS A 56 2.97 3.03 -13.46
CA LYS A 56 3.10 3.31 -14.89
C LYS A 56 3.24 2.03 -15.72
N GLU A 57 3.99 1.07 -15.20
CA GLU A 57 4.22 -0.22 -15.84
C GLU A 57 2.91 -1.03 -15.97
N LYS A 58 2.09 -1.06 -14.91
CA LYS A 58 0.73 -1.65 -14.96
C LYS A 58 -0.21 -0.97 -15.95
N LYS A 59 -0.17 0.36 -16.09
CA LYS A 59 -0.99 1.08 -17.07
C LYS A 59 -0.67 0.67 -18.52
N ASN A 60 0.59 0.40 -18.82
CA ASN A 60 1.01 -0.05 -20.15
C ASN A 60 0.72 -1.55 -20.40
N SER A 61 0.62 -2.36 -19.34
CA SER A 61 0.29 -3.79 -19.44
C SER A 61 -1.20 -4.08 -19.60
N THR A 62 -2.09 -3.09 -19.46
CA THR A 62 -3.56 -3.28 -19.58
C THR A 62 -4.08 -2.92 -20.98
N ILE A 63 -3.18 -2.79 -21.97
CA ILE A 63 -3.52 -2.65 -23.38
C ILE A 63 -2.98 -3.88 -24.10
N ASN A 64 -3.77 -4.96 -24.10
CA ASN A 64 -3.76 -6.05 -25.08
C ASN A 64 -5.05 -6.86 -24.89
#